data_AF-A0A3D1PKZ6-F1
#
_entry.id   AF-A0A3D1PKZ6-F1
#
_cell.length_a   1.000
_cell.length_b   1.000
_cell.length_c   1.000
_cell.angle_alpha   90.00
_cell.angle_beta   90.00
_cell.angle_gamma   90.00
#
_symmetry.space_group_name_H-M   'P 1'
#
loop_
_entity.id
_entity.type
_entity.pdbx_description
1 polymer ?
#
loop_
_entity_poly.entity_id
_entity_poly.type
_entity_poly.pdbx_seq_one_letter_code
_entity_poly.pdbx_strand_id
1 'polypeptide(L)'
;MRKKELSIEQKKADKDLNIIIYATLIPLIIYLIFGNDIMNFAKTSEMNIWLRFIPVMLIQFSLAGLGSLIVICYRREELKEYGLVKNNFFKTIILSLVVCIPSMIFLLVNNEINSYLPLKGCFFTSLFLNSNYPTNILGYILIAFVWGIVEGFNYVVISKKINERYISKNKWLNYGAIVCGIVCVLIHGMVGFDLYTIFEALTTFIIIYGMLIVKEKTNNAWGCIFIFLFFWNAIQ
;
A
#
# COMPACT_ATOMS: atom_id res chain seq x y z
N MET A 1 -30.59 -19.18 12.60
CA MET A 1 -29.14 -19.52 12.69
C MET A 1 -28.60 -18.98 14.01
N ARG A 2 -28.02 -19.81 14.89
CA ARG A 2 -27.33 -19.30 16.10
C ARG A 2 -26.17 -18.41 15.64
N LYS A 3 -26.05 -17.19 16.19
CA LYS A 3 -24.85 -16.37 16.02
C LYS A 3 -23.66 -17.20 16.48
N LYS A 4 -22.73 -17.49 15.58
CA LYS A 4 -21.48 -18.15 15.93
C LYS A 4 -20.71 -17.19 16.82
N GLU A 5 -20.46 -17.57 18.07
CA GLU A 5 -19.69 -16.73 18.98
C GLU A 5 -18.26 -16.57 18.44
N LEU A 6 -17.79 -15.33 18.41
CA LEU A 6 -16.43 -15.03 17.98
C LEU A 6 -15.43 -15.46 19.06
N SER A 7 -14.30 -16.01 18.63
CA SER A 7 -13.15 -16.26 19.52
C SER A 7 -12.58 -14.95 20.07
N ILE A 8 -11.71 -15.05 21.07
CA ILE A 8 -11.02 -13.90 21.66
C ILE A 8 -10.17 -13.19 20.59
N GLU A 9 -9.47 -13.96 19.76
CA GLU A 9 -8.64 -13.48 18.65
C GLU A 9 -9.49 -12.77 17.60
N GLN A 10 -10.66 -13.33 17.25
CA GLN A 10 -11.57 -12.70 16.31
C GLN A 10 -12.13 -11.37 16.84
N LYS A 11 -12.48 -11.30 18.13
CA LYS A 11 -12.91 -10.04 18.77
C LYS A 11 -11.77 -9.02 18.85
N LYS A 12 -10.53 -9.48 19.04
CA LYS A 12 -9.34 -8.63 19.02
C LYS A 12 -9.13 -8.03 17.62
N ALA A 13 -9.17 -8.87 16.59
CA ALA A 13 -9.05 -8.47 15.20
C ALA A 13 -10.17 -7.51 14.77
N ASP A 14 -11.40 -7.72 15.24
CA ASP A 14 -12.53 -6.81 14.99
C ASP A 14 -12.25 -5.38 15.51
N LYS A 15 -11.72 -5.28 16.74
CA LYS A 15 -11.30 -3.98 17.32
C LYS A 15 -10.14 -3.36 16.55
N ASP A 16 -9.15 -4.18 16.16
CA ASP A 16 -7.99 -3.71 15.39
C ASP A 16 -8.42 -3.14 14.02
N LEU A 17 -9.35 -3.83 13.35
CA LEU A 17 -9.91 -3.36 12.07
C LEU A 17 -10.69 -2.05 12.24
N ASN A 18 -11.46 -1.89 13.31
CA ASN A 18 -12.15 -0.63 13.58
C ASN A 18 -11.15 0.53 13.77
N ILE A 19 -10.04 0.32 14.49
CA ILE A 19 -8.98 1.32 14.63
C ILE A 19 -8.42 1.71 13.26
N ILE A 20 -8.10 0.71 12.42
CA ILE A 20 -7.56 0.96 11.08
C ILE A 20 -8.56 1.72 10.22
N ILE A 21 -9.84 1.33 10.24
CA ILE A 21 -10.91 1.98 9.48
C ILE A 21 -11.03 3.46 9.88
N TYR A 22 -11.14 3.77 11.18
CA TYR A 22 -11.27 5.16 11.62
C TYR A 22 -10.02 5.99 11.29
N ALA A 23 -8.83 5.42 11.50
CA ALA A 23 -7.57 6.09 11.18
C ALA A 23 -7.39 6.35 9.68
N THR A 24 -8.04 5.56 8.81
CA THR A 24 -7.95 5.71 7.35
C THR A 24 -9.07 6.60 6.80
N LEU A 25 -10.31 6.42 7.25
CA LEU A 25 -11.47 7.14 6.72
C LEU A 25 -11.45 8.62 7.04
N ILE A 26 -10.97 9.02 8.22
CA ILE A 26 -10.91 10.44 8.60
C ILE A 26 -9.98 11.22 7.64
N PRO A 27 -8.71 10.83 7.43
CA PRO A 27 -7.85 11.44 6.42
C PRO A 27 -8.41 11.35 5.00
N LEU A 28 -9.10 10.26 4.65
CA LEU A 28 -9.72 10.11 3.33
C LEU A 28 -10.80 11.16 3.10
N ILE A 29 -11.68 11.38 4.07
CA ILE A 29 -12.71 12.41 3.99
C ILE A 29 -12.07 13.79 3.86
N ILE A 30 -11.01 14.08 4.63
CA ILE A 30 -10.25 15.33 4.52
C ILE A 30 -9.68 15.48 3.11
N TYR A 31 -9.05 14.44 2.56
CA TYR A 31 -8.48 14.48 1.22
C TYR A 31 -9.54 14.59 0.13
N LEU A 32 -10.71 13.97 0.28
CA LEU A 32 -11.81 14.12 -0.69
C LEU A 32 -12.38 15.54 -0.71
N ILE A 33 -12.41 16.23 0.43
CA ILE A 33 -12.90 17.61 0.52
C ILE A 33 -11.85 18.62 0.06
N PHE A 34 -10.59 18.45 0.49
CA PHE A 34 -9.52 19.45 0.32
C PHE A 34 -8.41 19.02 -0.65
N GLY A 35 -8.55 17.88 -1.32
CA GLY A 35 -7.48 17.29 -2.13
C GLY A 35 -6.97 18.20 -3.24
N ASN A 36 -7.86 18.92 -3.91
CA ASN A 36 -7.48 19.90 -4.93
C ASN A 36 -6.66 21.05 -4.34
N ASP A 37 -7.07 21.60 -3.20
CA ASP A 37 -6.33 22.68 -2.53
C ASP A 37 -4.97 22.20 -2.03
N ILE A 38 -4.91 21.01 -1.44
CA ILE A 38 -3.67 20.37 -1.00
C ILE A 38 -2.72 20.19 -2.19
N MET A 39 -3.20 19.68 -3.32
CA MET A 39 -2.37 19.44 -4.49
C MET A 39 -1.97 20.73 -5.22
N ASN A 40 -2.83 21.75 -5.22
CA ASN A 40 -2.48 23.08 -5.75
C ASN A 40 -1.39 23.72 -4.91
N PHE A 41 -1.54 23.71 -3.58
CA PHE A 41 -0.49 24.14 -2.65
C PHE A 41 0.80 23.35 -2.83
N ALA A 42 0.70 22.03 -2.99
CA ALA A 42 1.84 21.15 -3.24
C ALA A 42 2.59 21.50 -4.53
N LYS A 43 1.94 22.12 -5.53
CA LYS A 43 2.52 22.51 -6.81
C LYS A 43 3.08 23.94 -6.84
N THR A 44 2.83 24.77 -5.82
CA THR A 44 3.32 26.16 -5.76
C THR A 44 4.85 26.23 -5.67
N SER A 45 5.53 26.48 -6.80
CA SER A 45 6.99 26.43 -6.91
C SER A 45 7.74 27.46 -6.06
N GLU A 46 7.09 28.58 -5.72
CA GLU A 46 7.67 29.67 -4.95
C GLU A 46 7.88 29.32 -3.46
N MET A 47 7.16 28.31 -2.96
CA MET A 47 7.25 27.89 -1.57
C MET A 47 8.30 26.80 -1.36
N ASN A 48 8.90 26.79 -0.16
CA ASN A 48 9.87 25.78 0.25
C ASN A 48 9.30 24.36 0.07
N ILE A 49 10.11 23.46 -0.49
CA ILE A 49 9.72 22.07 -0.79
C ILE A 49 9.17 21.33 0.44
N TRP A 50 9.72 21.56 1.63
CA TRP A 50 9.30 20.90 2.86
C TRP A 50 7.90 21.32 3.30
N LEU A 51 7.59 22.62 3.20
CA LEU A 51 6.27 23.14 3.55
C LEU A 51 5.18 22.52 2.68
N ARG A 52 5.49 22.29 1.41
CA ARG A 52 4.59 21.67 0.43
C ARG A 52 4.50 20.15 0.60
N PHE A 53 5.62 19.51 0.93
CA PHE A 53 5.71 18.05 1.04
C PHE A 53 5.06 17.50 2.31
N ILE A 54 5.29 18.13 3.46
CA ILE A 54 4.84 17.61 4.77
C ILE A 54 3.34 17.33 4.80
N PRO A 55 2.44 18.24 4.34
CA PRO A 55 1.00 17.96 4.33
C PRO A 55 0.63 16.74 3.47
N VAL A 56 1.22 16.62 2.28
CA VAL A 56 0.97 15.49 1.37
C VAL A 56 1.49 14.18 1.98
N MET A 57 2.69 14.20 2.55
CA MET A 57 3.28 13.06 3.25
C MET A 57 2.43 12.62 4.44
N LEU A 58 1.92 13.57 5.25
CA LEU A 58 1.08 13.26 6.41
C LEU A 58 -0.26 12.65 6.00
N ILE A 59 -0.89 13.17 4.93
CA ILE A 59 -2.12 12.56 4.38
C ILE A 59 -1.83 11.15 3.87
N GLN A 60 -0.78 10.95 3.06
CA GLN A 60 -0.41 9.63 2.55
C GLN A 60 -0.14 8.65 3.70
N PHE A 61 0.67 9.06 4.69
CA PHE A 61 0.99 8.22 5.85
C PHE A 61 -0.27 7.87 6.66
N SER A 62 -1.20 8.81 6.79
CA SER A 62 -2.44 8.58 7.54
C SER A 62 -3.36 7.59 6.83
N LEU A 63 -3.51 7.73 5.50
CA LEU A 63 -4.27 6.82 4.65
C LEU A 63 -3.66 5.42 4.58
N ALA A 64 -2.34 5.37 4.43
CA ALA A 64 -1.64 4.16 4.04
C ALA A 64 -0.85 3.50 5.17
N GLY A 65 -0.97 3.94 6.43
CA GLY A 65 -0.08 3.45 7.49
C GLY A 65 -0.46 3.69 8.93
N LEU A 66 -1.02 4.86 9.26
CA LEU A 66 -1.25 5.28 10.64
C LEU A 66 -2.09 4.27 11.43
N GLY A 67 -3.19 3.77 10.84
CA GLY A 67 -4.04 2.77 11.48
C GLY A 67 -3.29 1.49 11.84
N SER A 68 -2.48 0.98 10.91
CA SER A 68 -1.64 -0.20 11.13
C SER A 68 -0.58 0.04 12.19
N LEU A 69 0.07 1.20 12.19
CA LEU A 69 1.06 1.56 13.22
C LEU A 69 0.41 1.64 14.61
N ILE A 70 -0.76 2.27 14.74
CA ILE A 70 -1.50 2.35 16.01
C ILE A 70 -1.80 0.94 16.52
N VAL A 71 -2.31 0.05 15.68
CA VAL A 71 -2.62 -1.34 16.07
C VAL A 71 -1.37 -2.07 16.54
N ILE A 72 -0.27 -2.00 15.78
CA ILE A 72 1.00 -2.67 16.14
C ILE A 72 1.49 -2.18 17.51
N CYS A 73 1.54 -0.86 17.71
CA CYS A 73 1.98 -0.26 18.97
C CYS A 73 1.04 -0.60 20.13
N TYR A 74 -0.27 -0.48 19.93
CA TYR A 74 -1.29 -0.75 20.95
C TYR A 74 -1.28 -2.22 21.40
N ARG A 75 -1.07 -3.14 20.45
CA ARG A 75 -1.00 -4.58 20.73
C ARG A 75 0.39 -5.05 21.14
N ARG A 76 1.41 -4.20 21.03
CA ARG A 76 2.83 -4.54 21.21
C ARG A 76 3.24 -5.73 20.33
N GLU A 77 2.71 -5.78 19.12
CA GLU A 77 3.02 -6.84 18.15
C GLU A 77 4.37 -6.55 17.50
N GLU A 78 5.16 -7.59 17.26
CA GLU A 78 6.45 -7.43 16.62
C GLU A 78 6.34 -7.49 15.09
N LEU A 79 7.18 -6.72 14.37
CA LEU A 79 7.19 -6.72 12.90
C LEU A 79 7.49 -8.11 12.29
N LYS A 80 8.22 -8.97 13.02
CA LYS A 80 8.48 -10.35 12.62
C LYS A 80 7.20 -11.18 12.53
N GLU A 81 6.17 -10.87 13.32
CA GLU A 81 4.86 -11.53 13.29
C GLU A 81 4.06 -11.21 12.02
N TYR A 82 4.49 -10.20 11.26
CA TYR A 82 3.94 -9.84 9.96
C TYR A 82 4.83 -10.31 8.81
N GLY A 83 5.97 -10.96 9.10
CA GLY A 83 6.87 -11.52 8.09
C GLY A 83 8.02 -10.60 7.67
N LEU A 84 8.36 -9.55 8.44
CA LEU A 84 9.63 -8.85 8.24
C LEU A 84 10.79 -9.67 8.81
N VAL A 85 11.13 -10.75 8.10
CA VAL A 85 12.14 -11.74 8.48
C VAL A 85 13.14 -11.96 7.35
N LYS A 86 14.30 -12.55 7.66
CA LYS A 86 15.34 -12.88 6.65
C LYS A 86 15.05 -14.18 5.88
N ASN A 87 14.35 -15.11 6.52
CA ASN A 87 14.05 -16.41 5.91
C ASN A 87 13.17 -16.24 4.67
N ASN A 88 13.47 -16.97 3.58
CA ASN A 88 12.77 -16.86 2.30
C ASN A 88 12.83 -15.48 1.62
N PHE A 89 13.74 -14.57 2.03
CA PHE A 89 13.82 -13.22 1.46
C PHE A 89 13.90 -13.22 -0.07
N PHE A 90 14.92 -13.85 -0.67
CA PHE A 90 15.07 -13.90 -2.12
C PHE A 90 13.89 -14.59 -2.82
N LYS A 91 13.37 -15.67 -2.23
CA LYS A 91 12.21 -16.39 -2.76
C LYS A 91 10.96 -15.50 -2.80
N THR A 92 10.73 -14.69 -1.76
CA THR A 92 9.58 -13.78 -1.73
C THR A 92 9.73 -12.67 -2.78
N ILE A 93 10.94 -12.12 -2.98
CA ILE A 93 11.19 -11.10 -4.01
C ILE A 93 10.90 -11.66 -5.42
N ILE A 94 11.43 -12.84 -5.75
CA ILE A 94 11.23 -13.46 -7.08
C ILE A 94 9.74 -13.72 -7.33
N LEU A 95 9.03 -14.30 -6.36
CA LEU A 95 7.61 -14.59 -6.52
C LEU A 95 6.75 -13.32 -6.60
N SER A 96 7.11 -12.27 -5.86
CA SER A 96 6.47 -10.96 -5.96
C SER A 96 6.69 -10.30 -7.33
N LEU A 97 7.86 -10.45 -7.94
CA LEU A 97 8.10 -9.97 -9.31
C LEU A 97 7.23 -10.72 -10.34
N VAL A 98 7.04 -12.02 -10.18
CA VAL A 98 6.15 -12.81 -11.05
C VAL A 98 4.71 -12.29 -10.99
N VAL A 99 4.26 -11.88 -9.80
CA VAL A 99 2.93 -11.30 -9.60
C VAL A 99 2.74 -9.99 -10.39
N CYS A 100 3.81 -9.22 -10.64
CA CYS A 100 3.74 -7.98 -11.40
C CYS A 100 3.67 -8.18 -12.93
N ILE A 101 3.92 -9.39 -13.45
CA ILE A 101 3.99 -9.66 -14.90
C ILE A 101 2.70 -9.25 -15.64
N PRO A 102 1.48 -9.58 -15.17
CA PRO A 102 0.26 -9.20 -15.87
C PRO A 102 0.10 -7.68 -16.02
N SER A 103 0.41 -6.92 -14.97
CA SER A 103 0.38 -5.45 -15.01
C SER A 103 1.49 -4.90 -15.91
N MET A 104 2.69 -5.47 -15.85
CA MET A 104 3.79 -5.09 -16.76
C MET A 104 3.40 -5.26 -18.23
N ILE A 105 2.78 -6.40 -18.58
CA ILE A 105 2.30 -6.65 -19.95
C ILE A 105 1.20 -5.64 -20.33
N PHE A 106 0.25 -5.37 -19.43
CA PHE A 106 -0.80 -4.39 -19.66
C PHE A 106 -0.23 -2.99 -19.95
N LEU A 107 0.69 -2.50 -19.12
CA LEU A 107 1.35 -1.20 -19.32
C LEU A 107 2.15 -1.15 -20.63
N LEU A 108 2.87 -2.23 -20.98
CA LEU A 108 3.63 -2.31 -22.24
C LEU A 108 2.73 -2.28 -23.47
N VAL A 109 1.64 -3.04 -23.48
CA VAL A 109 0.70 -3.11 -24.61
C VAL A 109 0.02 -1.75 -24.85
N ASN A 110 -0.24 -0.99 -23.79
CA ASN A 110 -0.84 0.35 -23.87
C ASN A 110 0.17 1.48 -24.07
N ASN A 111 1.48 1.19 -24.16
CA ASN A 111 2.56 2.18 -24.25
C ASN A 111 2.60 3.18 -23.06
N GLU A 112 2.33 2.68 -21.85
CA GLU A 112 2.27 3.48 -20.63
C GLU A 112 3.56 3.42 -19.80
N ILE A 113 4.61 2.82 -20.36
CA ILE A 113 5.94 2.81 -19.75
C ILE A 113 6.80 3.82 -20.51
N ASN A 114 6.82 5.05 -20.02
CA ASN A 114 7.64 6.13 -20.56
C ASN A 114 9.01 6.20 -19.88
N SER A 115 9.11 5.75 -18.64
CA SER A 115 10.33 5.84 -17.83
C SER A 115 10.29 4.96 -16.59
N TYR A 116 11.46 4.72 -16.01
CA TYR A 116 11.60 4.02 -14.74
C TYR A 116 12.45 4.83 -13.77
N LEU A 117 11.91 5.10 -12.58
CA LEU A 117 12.65 5.61 -11.44
C LEU A 117 11.89 5.24 -10.15
N PRO A 118 12.50 4.51 -9.20
CA PRO A 118 11.82 4.14 -7.96
C PRO A 118 11.20 5.36 -7.26
N LEU A 119 9.92 5.22 -6.92
CA LEU A 119 9.10 6.22 -6.24
C LEU A 119 8.76 7.47 -7.06
N LYS A 120 9.01 7.49 -8.38
CA LYS A 120 8.62 8.59 -9.27
C LYS A 120 7.11 8.89 -9.29
N GLY A 121 6.27 7.92 -8.95
CA GLY A 121 4.83 8.12 -8.75
C GLY A 121 4.52 9.22 -7.71
N CYS A 122 5.42 9.47 -6.76
CA CYS A 122 5.34 10.64 -5.89
C CYS A 122 5.90 11.88 -6.62
N PHE A 123 5.05 12.89 -6.83
CA PHE A 123 5.40 14.17 -7.45
C PHE A 123 6.69 14.81 -6.87
N PHE A 124 6.89 14.69 -5.55
CA PHE A 124 8.04 15.28 -4.86
C PHE A 124 9.37 14.56 -5.10
N THR A 125 9.37 13.36 -5.66
CA THR A 125 10.59 12.58 -5.90
C THR A 125 11.59 13.34 -6.76
N SER A 126 11.14 13.88 -7.90
CA SER A 126 12.00 14.67 -8.79
C SER A 126 12.48 15.97 -8.12
N LEU A 127 11.60 16.62 -7.34
CA LEU A 127 11.92 17.87 -6.65
C LEU A 127 13.00 17.68 -5.60
N PHE A 128 12.93 16.60 -4.82
CA PHE A 128 13.96 16.29 -3.84
C PHE A 128 15.26 15.84 -4.52
N LEU A 129 15.21 14.95 -5.51
CA LEU A 129 16.43 14.51 -6.20
C LEU A 129 17.21 15.67 -6.85
N ASN A 130 16.52 16.71 -7.32
CA ASN A 130 17.12 17.92 -7.89
C ASN A 130 17.50 18.99 -6.84
N SER A 131 17.23 18.76 -5.56
CA SER A 131 17.57 19.70 -4.49
C SER A 131 19.00 19.50 -3.96
N ASN A 132 19.49 20.48 -3.20
CA ASN A 132 20.83 20.42 -2.62
C ASN A 132 20.91 19.44 -1.44
N TYR A 133 22.10 18.88 -1.21
CA TYR A 133 22.39 18.11 0.00
C TYR A 133 22.24 18.98 1.26
N PRO A 134 21.66 18.46 2.38
CA PRO A 134 21.16 17.09 2.57
C PRO A 134 19.66 16.92 2.23
N THR A 135 18.99 17.95 1.71
CA THR A 135 17.54 17.94 1.46
C THR A 135 17.13 16.85 0.49
N ASN A 136 17.95 16.59 -0.53
CA ASN A 136 17.69 15.54 -1.53
C ASN A 136 17.56 14.15 -0.91
N ILE A 137 18.53 13.75 -0.09
CA ILE A 137 18.57 12.43 0.55
C ILE A 137 17.47 12.31 1.59
N LEU A 138 17.30 13.32 2.44
CA LEU A 138 16.29 13.29 3.51
C LEU A 138 14.87 13.18 2.93
N GLY A 139 14.55 13.97 1.91
CA GLY A 139 13.24 13.92 1.26
C GLY A 139 13.00 12.58 0.56
N TYR A 140 13.99 12.07 -0.17
CA TYR A 140 13.87 10.78 -0.85
C TYR A 140 13.70 9.61 0.14
N ILE A 141 14.40 9.62 1.28
CA ILE A 141 14.21 8.63 2.35
C ILE A 141 12.78 8.67 2.91
N LEU A 142 12.24 9.86 3.15
CA LEU A 142 10.87 10.00 3.65
C LEU A 142 9.83 9.52 2.64
N ILE A 143 10.04 9.77 1.35
CA ILE A 143 9.19 9.22 0.29
C ILE A 143 9.28 7.70 0.28
N ALA A 144 10.48 7.13 0.29
CA ALA A 144 10.69 5.68 0.31
C ALA A 144 10.05 5.02 1.53
N PHE A 145 10.12 5.68 2.68
CA PHE A 145 9.46 5.23 3.89
C PHE A 145 7.93 5.23 3.74
N VAL A 146 7.31 6.34 3.31
CA VAL A 146 5.84 6.46 3.30
C VAL A 146 5.21 5.71 2.11
N TRP A 147 5.64 5.97 0.88
CA TRP A 147 5.06 5.36 -0.33
C TRP A 147 5.57 3.94 -0.58
N GLY A 148 6.80 3.63 -0.16
CA GLY A 148 7.37 2.31 -0.34
C GLY A 148 7.05 1.36 0.80
N ILE A 149 7.61 1.66 1.99
CA ILE A 149 7.58 0.75 3.13
C ILE A 149 6.21 0.73 3.79
N VAL A 150 5.69 1.90 4.18
CA VAL A 150 4.47 2.02 4.96
C VAL A 150 3.27 1.52 4.16
N GLU A 151 3.09 1.99 2.94
CA GLU A 151 1.98 1.58 2.07
C GLU A 151 2.01 0.07 1.77
N GLY A 152 3.15 -0.47 1.33
CA GLY A 152 3.27 -1.89 1.04
C GLY A 152 3.08 -2.78 2.27
N PHE A 153 3.58 -2.35 3.44
CA PHE A 153 3.43 -3.10 4.69
C PHE A 153 2.02 -3.00 5.29
N ASN A 154 1.31 -1.89 5.07
CA ASN A 154 -0.05 -1.69 5.55
C ASN A 154 -1.02 -2.75 5.02
N TYR A 155 -0.90 -3.12 3.73
CA TYR A 155 -1.66 -4.24 3.17
C TYR A 155 -1.42 -5.56 3.91
N VAL A 156 -0.19 -5.82 4.36
CA VAL A 156 0.13 -7.03 5.13
C VAL A 156 -0.56 -7.03 6.48
N VAL A 157 -0.56 -5.89 7.17
CA VAL A 157 -1.20 -5.74 8.48
C VAL A 157 -2.71 -5.91 8.34
N ILE A 158 -3.33 -5.17 7.42
CA ILE A 158 -4.77 -5.24 7.17
C ILE A 158 -5.18 -6.66 6.79
N SER A 159 -4.48 -7.28 5.83
CA SER A 159 -4.78 -8.64 5.40
C SER A 159 -4.71 -9.64 6.55
N LYS A 160 -3.70 -9.54 7.43
CA LYS A 160 -3.60 -10.40 8.62
C LYS A 160 -4.81 -10.21 9.53
N LYS A 161 -5.18 -8.98 9.87
CA LYS A 161 -6.32 -8.69 10.75
C LYS A 161 -7.65 -9.14 10.16
N ILE A 162 -7.86 -9.00 8.85
CA ILE A 162 -9.05 -9.53 8.17
C ILE A 162 -9.08 -11.05 8.23
N ASN A 163 -7.95 -11.73 7.97
CA ASN A 163 -7.90 -13.20 8.00
C ASN A 163 -8.04 -13.78 9.41
N GLU A 164 -7.55 -13.08 10.44
CA GLU A 164 -7.82 -13.42 11.84
C GLU A 164 -9.31 -13.31 12.16
N ARG A 165 -9.99 -12.30 11.62
CA ARG A 165 -11.42 -12.08 11.83
C ARG A 165 -12.30 -13.06 11.04
N TYR A 166 -11.93 -13.34 9.79
CA TYR A 166 -12.68 -14.14 8.82
C TYR A 166 -11.84 -15.34 8.38
N ILE A 167 -11.94 -16.42 9.15
CA ILE A 167 -11.17 -17.64 8.89
C ILE A 167 -11.72 -18.35 7.66
N SER A 168 -10.85 -18.60 6.69
CA SER A 168 -11.14 -19.43 5.52
C SER A 168 -10.45 -20.78 5.62
N LYS A 169 -11.16 -21.85 5.25
CA LYS A 169 -10.57 -23.19 5.09
C LYS A 169 -9.90 -23.38 3.73
N ASN A 170 -10.20 -22.51 2.75
CA ASN A 170 -9.63 -22.59 1.41
C ASN A 170 -8.50 -21.56 1.27
N LYS A 171 -7.30 -22.06 1.00
CA LYS A 171 -6.08 -21.26 0.80
C LYS A 171 -6.19 -20.20 -0.32
N TRP A 172 -7.08 -20.40 -1.29
CA TRP A 172 -7.34 -19.44 -2.37
C TRP A 172 -8.39 -18.40 -2.01
N LEU A 173 -9.24 -18.68 -1.01
CA LEU A 173 -10.19 -17.71 -0.45
C LEU A 173 -9.55 -16.98 0.73
N ASN A 174 -8.51 -16.21 0.44
CA ASN A 174 -7.85 -15.34 1.43
C ASN A 174 -8.62 -14.01 1.49
N TYR A 175 -9.49 -13.85 2.48
CA TYR A 175 -10.35 -12.67 2.61
C TYR A 175 -9.57 -11.38 2.76
N GLY A 176 -8.45 -11.40 3.50
CA GLY A 176 -7.56 -10.25 3.63
C GLY A 176 -7.02 -9.79 2.29
N ALA A 177 -6.47 -10.72 1.51
CA ALA A 177 -5.95 -10.42 0.18
C ALA A 177 -7.02 -9.92 -0.80
N ILE A 178 -8.20 -10.53 -0.77
CA ILE A 178 -9.33 -10.14 -1.62
C ILE A 178 -9.80 -8.73 -1.26
N VAL A 179 -10.05 -8.45 0.04
CA VAL A 179 -10.51 -7.13 0.49
C VAL A 179 -9.46 -6.06 0.20
N CYS A 180 -8.18 -6.33 0.48
CA CYS A 180 -7.09 -5.43 0.13
C CYS A 180 -7.05 -5.13 -1.38
N GLY A 181 -7.19 -6.14 -2.24
CA GLY A 181 -7.22 -5.94 -3.69
C GLY A 181 -8.40 -5.10 -4.15
N ILE A 182 -9.61 -5.39 -3.65
CA ILE A 182 -10.82 -4.61 -3.98
C ILE A 182 -10.68 -3.16 -3.52
N VAL A 183 -10.26 -2.94 -2.27
CA VAL A 183 -10.09 -1.59 -1.73
C VAL A 183 -9.02 -0.83 -2.51
N CYS A 184 -7.90 -1.47 -2.88
CA CYS A 184 -6.86 -0.84 -3.69
C CYS A 184 -7.40 -0.32 -5.04
N VAL A 185 -8.15 -1.16 -5.77
CA VAL A 185 -8.80 -0.79 -7.04
C VAL A 185 -9.74 0.41 -6.84
N LEU A 186 -10.56 0.39 -5.78
CA LEU A 186 -11.53 1.45 -5.50
C LEU A 186 -10.86 2.79 -5.15
N ILE A 187 -9.84 2.78 -4.28
CA ILE A 187 -9.19 4.03 -3.84
C ILE A 187 -8.34 4.67 -4.96
N HIS A 188 -7.83 3.87 -5.90
CA HIS A 188 -7.10 4.37 -7.07
C HIS A 188 -8.04 4.75 -8.23
N GLY A 189 -9.36 4.70 -8.03
CA GLY A 189 -10.33 5.22 -8.99
C GLY A 189 -10.50 4.36 -10.26
N MET A 190 -10.07 3.11 -10.23
CA MET A 190 -10.20 2.16 -11.34
C MET A 190 -11.63 1.63 -11.45
N VAL A 191 -12.58 2.54 -11.68
CA VAL A 191 -14.03 2.30 -11.70
C VAL A 191 -14.58 2.68 -13.08
N GLY A 192 -14.89 1.66 -13.88
CA GLY A 192 -15.37 1.81 -15.24
C GLY A 192 -15.77 0.46 -15.85
N PHE A 193 -16.44 0.50 -16.99
CA PHE A 193 -16.89 -0.71 -17.71
C PHE A 193 -16.27 -0.85 -19.11
N ASP A 194 -15.40 0.07 -19.52
CA ASP A 194 -14.60 -0.11 -20.71
C ASP A 194 -13.48 -1.14 -20.46
N LEU A 195 -13.00 -1.74 -21.54
CA LEU A 195 -12.01 -2.82 -21.45
C LEU A 195 -10.71 -2.36 -20.79
N TYR A 196 -10.27 -1.13 -21.05
CA TYR A 196 -9.04 -0.60 -20.50
C TYR A 196 -9.11 -0.56 -18.97
N THR A 197 -10.14 0.11 -18.41
CA THR A 197 -10.31 0.21 -16.95
C THR A 197 -10.55 -1.16 -16.31
N ILE A 198 -11.25 -2.09 -16.98
CA ILE A 198 -11.43 -3.45 -16.48
C ILE A 198 -10.08 -4.19 -16.36
N PHE A 199 -9.22 -4.10 -17.39
CA PHE A 199 -7.90 -4.75 -17.36
C PHE A 199 -6.93 -4.07 -16.39
N GLU A 200 -6.98 -2.75 -16.27
CA GLU A 200 -6.22 -2.00 -15.26
C GLU A 200 -6.61 -2.43 -13.84
N ALA A 201 -7.91 -2.46 -13.54
CA ALA A 201 -8.44 -2.93 -12.26
C ALA A 201 -8.05 -4.39 -11.98
N LEU A 202 -8.17 -5.26 -12.99
CA LEU A 202 -7.84 -6.68 -12.85
C LEU A 202 -6.36 -6.90 -12.56
N THR A 203 -5.46 -6.24 -13.30
CA THR A 203 -4.02 -6.40 -13.12
C THR A 203 -3.55 -5.81 -11.79
N THR A 204 -4.12 -4.68 -11.37
CA THR A 204 -3.92 -4.10 -10.03
C THR A 204 -4.39 -5.04 -8.93
N PHE A 205 -5.60 -5.61 -9.06
CA PHE A 205 -6.11 -6.59 -8.12
C PHE A 205 -5.17 -7.79 -8.01
N ILE A 206 -4.66 -8.30 -9.14
CA ILE A 206 -3.71 -9.41 -9.18
C ILE A 206 -2.42 -9.07 -8.43
N ILE A 207 -1.91 -7.83 -8.55
CA ILE A 207 -0.72 -7.40 -7.79
C ILE A 207 -0.96 -7.52 -6.30
N ILE A 208 -2.01 -6.88 -5.80
CA ILE A 208 -2.28 -6.79 -4.36
C ILE A 208 -2.66 -8.15 -3.79
N TYR A 209 -3.53 -8.89 -4.47
CA TYR A 209 -3.88 -10.25 -4.06
C TYR A 209 -2.65 -11.16 -4.09
N GLY A 210 -1.92 -11.15 -5.20
CA GLY A 210 -0.78 -12.02 -5.44
C GLY A 210 0.35 -11.80 -4.43
N MET A 211 0.73 -10.55 -4.13
CA MET A 211 1.80 -10.27 -3.17
C MET A 211 1.44 -10.77 -1.76
N LEU A 212 0.17 -10.69 -1.37
CA LEU A 212 -0.31 -11.17 -0.08
C LEU A 212 -0.35 -12.70 -0.03
N ILE A 213 -0.75 -13.37 -1.12
CA ILE A 213 -0.62 -14.83 -1.24
C ILE A 213 0.84 -15.28 -1.19
N VAL A 214 1.75 -14.56 -1.84
CA VAL A 214 3.19 -14.84 -1.76
C VAL A 214 3.68 -14.71 -0.33
N LYS A 215 3.32 -13.63 0.38
CA LYS A 215 3.65 -13.44 1.79
C LYS A 215 3.14 -14.60 2.65
N GLU A 216 1.91 -15.07 2.46
CA GLU A 216 1.37 -16.21 3.22
C GLU A 216 2.11 -17.51 2.93
N LYS A 217 2.53 -17.75 1.68
CA LYS A 217 3.29 -18.95 1.29
C LYS A 217 4.75 -18.94 1.74
N THR A 218 5.37 -17.77 1.84
CA THR A 218 6.79 -17.62 2.19
C THR A 218 7.00 -17.22 3.65
N ASN A 219 5.93 -16.81 4.34
CA ASN A 219 5.95 -16.11 5.62
C ASN A 219 6.87 -14.88 5.62
N ASN A 220 6.97 -14.19 4.48
CA ASN A 220 7.88 -13.07 4.29
C ASN A 220 7.21 -11.91 3.53
N ALA A 221 7.13 -10.75 4.19
CA ALA A 221 6.46 -9.54 3.71
C ALA A 221 7.34 -8.58 2.90
N TRP A 222 8.64 -8.83 2.79
CA TRP A 222 9.55 -7.97 2.02
C TRP A 222 9.16 -7.87 0.54
N GLY A 223 8.54 -8.91 -0.02
CA GLY A 223 8.00 -8.88 -1.37
C GLY A 223 6.91 -7.82 -1.58
N CYS A 224 6.05 -7.59 -0.58
CA CYS A 224 5.04 -6.53 -0.63
C CYS A 224 5.70 -5.15 -0.64
N ILE A 225 6.64 -4.90 0.27
CA ILE A 225 7.39 -3.63 0.33
C ILE A 225 8.19 -3.39 -0.97
N PHE A 226 8.81 -4.44 -1.50
CA PHE A 226 9.60 -4.37 -2.71
C PHE A 226 8.77 -3.92 -3.92
N ILE A 227 7.57 -4.45 -4.08
CA ILE A 227 6.64 -4.03 -5.15
C ILE A 227 6.35 -2.53 -5.05
N PHE A 228 6.11 -2.00 -3.85
CA PHE A 228 5.80 -0.59 -3.66
C PHE A 228 6.99 0.35 -3.89
N LEU A 229 8.21 -0.10 -3.59
CA LEU A 229 9.43 0.65 -3.86
C LEU A 229 9.80 0.66 -5.35
N PHE A 230 9.70 -0.49 -6.02
CA PHE A 230 10.38 -0.73 -7.30
C PHE A 230 9.45 -1.04 -8.48
N PHE A 231 8.14 -1.17 -8.26
CA PHE A 231 7.19 -1.41 -9.34
C PHE A 231 6.04 -0.40 -9.28
N TRP A 232 5.22 -0.46 -8.24
CA TRP A 232 3.98 0.31 -8.08
C TRP A 232 4.21 1.82 -8.22
N ASN A 233 5.17 2.36 -7.45
CA ASN A 233 5.48 3.79 -7.48
C ASN A 233 6.63 4.13 -8.44
N ALA A 234 7.10 3.19 -9.26
CA ALA A 234 8.34 3.36 -10.03
C ALA A 234 8.14 3.57 -11.53
N ILE A 235 6.98 3.17 -12.05
CA ILE A 235 6.68 3.13 -13.49
C ILE A 235 5.67 4.22 -13.83
N GLN A 236 5.95 4.96 -14.92
CA GLN A 236 5.11 5.99 -15.57
C GLN A 236 5.45 6.05 -17.04
#